data_AF-A0A067C807-F1
#
_entry.id   AF-A0A067C807-F1
#
_cell.length_a   1.000
_cell.length_b   1.000
_cell.length_c   1.000
_cell.angle_alpha   90.00
_cell.angle_beta   90.00
_cell.angle_gamma   90.00
#
_symmetry.space_group_name_H-M   'P 1'
#
loop_
_entity.id
_entity.type
_entity.pdbx_description
1 polymer ?
#
loop_
_entity_poly.entity_id
_entity_poly.type
_entity_poly.pdbx_seq_one_letter_code
_entity_poly.pdbx_strand_id
1 'polypeptide(L)'
;MVSSMHNHVGAIAEYVSDPAFCPSAWVEGELAGRPGTSVRLALIMIITGFDQPQITEDFSHVMLDDAAKCVARAFTADVKAQIPVVNRRNATRYT
;
A
#
# COMPACT_ATOMS: atom_id res chain seq x y z
N MET A 1 9.60 -2.62 -3.73
CA MET A 1 9.29 -2.15 -2.36
C MET A 1 8.38 -0.92 -2.36
N VAL A 2 8.53 0.03 -3.28
CA VAL A 2 7.66 1.22 -3.34
C VAL A 2 6.19 0.86 -3.62
N SER A 3 5.89 0.12 -4.68
CA SER A 3 4.49 -0.13 -5.09
C SER A 3 3.70 -1.00 -4.08
N SER A 4 4.15 -2.22 -3.81
CA SER A 4 3.40 -3.16 -2.95
C SER A 4 3.41 -2.78 -1.47
N MET A 5 4.52 -2.25 -0.94
CA MET A 5 4.60 -1.87 0.47
C MET A 5 3.86 -0.57 0.75
N HIS A 6 3.97 0.45 -0.12
CA HIS A 6 3.18 1.67 0.05
C HIS A 6 1.68 1.42 -0.14
N ASN A 7 1.26 0.58 -1.09
CA ASN A 7 -0.16 0.20 -1.19
C ASN A 7 -0.63 -0.53 0.08
N HIS A 8 0.19 -1.44 0.64
CA HIS A 8 -0.18 -2.16 1.85
C HIS A 8 -0.29 -1.24 3.07
N VAL A 9 0.67 -0.32 3.25
CA VAL A 9 0.65 0.66 4.35
C VAL A 9 -0.40 1.75 4.12
N GLY A 10 -0.66 2.14 2.88
CA GLY A 10 -1.76 3.05 2.53
C GLY A 10 -3.13 2.45 2.86
N ALA A 11 -3.31 1.14 2.68
CA ALA A 11 -4.55 0.44 3.02
C ALA A 11 -4.87 0.42 4.53
N ILE A 12 -3.88 0.62 5.42
CA ILE A 12 -4.13 0.75 6.87
C ILE A 12 -4.42 2.21 7.29
N ALA A 13 -4.50 3.16 6.36
CA ALA A 13 -4.84 4.55 6.65
C ALA A 13 -6.25 4.70 7.27
N GLU A 14 -7.17 3.76 7.04
CA GLU A 14 -8.51 3.77 7.65
C GLU A 14 -8.46 3.68 9.18
N TYR A 15 -7.47 2.97 9.74
CA TYR A 15 -7.30 2.78 11.18
C TYR A 15 -6.68 4.00 11.88
N VAL A 16 -6.28 5.03 11.13
CA VAL A 16 -5.64 6.25 11.67
C VAL A 16 -6.61 7.13 12.45
N SER A 17 -7.91 6.95 12.23
CA SER A 17 -8.95 7.59 13.04
C SER A 17 -8.92 7.13 14.50
N ASP A 18 -8.34 5.95 14.80
CA ASP A 18 -8.10 5.47 16.15
C ASP A 18 -6.68 5.87 16.62
N PRO A 19 -6.55 6.85 17.53
CA PRO A 19 -5.26 7.30 18.03
C PRO A 19 -4.51 6.25 18.87
N ALA A 20 -5.18 5.15 19.28
CA ALA A 20 -4.59 4.06 20.06
C ALA A 20 -4.22 2.83 19.22
N PHE A 21 -4.53 2.79 17.91
CA PHE A 21 -4.26 1.63 17.05
C PHE A 21 -2.76 1.43 16.77
N CYS A 22 -2.05 2.50 16.42
CA CYS A 22 -0.60 2.51 16.23
C CYS A 22 -0.01 3.85 16.71
N PRO A 23 -0.07 4.13 18.02
CA PRO A 23 0.36 5.42 18.57
C PRO A 23 1.87 5.55 18.47
N SER A 24 2.34 6.67 17.92
CA SER A 24 3.71 7.13 18.16
C SER A 24 3.72 8.01 19.42
N ALA A 25 3.94 7.39 20.58
CA ALA A 25 4.15 8.10 21.82
C ALA A 25 5.66 8.28 22.03
N TRP A 26 6.11 9.53 22.15
CA TRP A 26 7.50 9.85 22.48
C TRP A 26 7.78 9.74 23.99
N VAL A 27 6.74 9.94 24.81
CA VAL A 27 6.83 9.91 26.27
C VAL A 27 6.50 8.50 26.74
N GLU A 28 7.41 7.91 27.51
CA GLU A 28 7.22 6.61 28.10
C GLU A 28 5.97 6.59 29.01
N GLY A 29 5.11 5.60 28.81
CA GLY A 29 3.86 5.42 29.57
C GLY A 29 2.64 6.16 29.02
N GLU A 30 2.76 6.98 27.96
CA GLU A 30 1.60 7.55 27.28
C GLU A 30 1.01 6.55 26.26
N LEU A 31 -0.31 6.33 26.33
CA LEU A 31 -1.05 5.42 25.44
C LEU A 31 -1.25 5.96 24.01
N ALA A 32 -1.19 7.28 23.83
CA ALA A 32 -1.43 7.94 22.55
C ALA A 32 -0.41 9.07 22.32
N GLY A 33 -0.10 9.31 21.05
CA GLY A 33 0.72 10.47 20.68
C GLY A 33 0.06 11.78 21.10
N ARG A 34 0.85 12.76 21.54
CA ARG A 34 0.37 14.14 21.78
C ARG A 34 -0.26 14.69 20.50
N PRO A 35 -1.21 15.65 20.58
CA PRO A 35 -1.96 16.13 19.41
C PRO A 35 -1.10 16.48 18.19
N GLY A 36 0.05 17.15 18.39
CA GLY A 36 0.96 17.48 17.30
C GLY A 36 1.62 16.28 16.61
N THR A 37 1.85 15.17 17.33
CA THR A 37 2.35 13.91 16.76
C THR A 37 1.24 13.19 16.01
N SER A 38 0.03 13.15 16.56
CA SER A 38 -1.14 12.53 15.91
C SER A 38 -1.50 13.22 14.60
N VAL A 39 -1.43 14.55 14.54
CA VAL A 39 -1.66 15.32 13.30
C VAL A 39 -0.61 15.01 12.23
N ARG A 40 0.66 14.85 12.61
CA ARG A 40 1.73 14.50 11.66
C ARG A 40 1.56 13.08 11.12
N LEU A 41 1.23 12.14 11.99
CA LEU A 41 0.93 10.76 11.60
C LEU A 41 -0.26 10.73 10.63
N ALA A 42 -1.34 11.47 10.93
CA ALA A 42 -2.49 11.61 10.05
C ALA A 42 -2.11 12.15 8.68
N LEU A 43 -1.26 13.19 8.63
CA LEU A 43 -0.80 13.77 7.36
C LEU A 43 0.01 12.77 6.52
N ILE A 44 0.93 12.03 7.14
CA ILE A 44 1.73 11.00 6.45
C ILE A 44 0.81 9.94 5.86
N MET A 45 -0.15 9.46 6.64
CA MET A 45 -1.05 8.39 6.22
C MET A 45 -2.02 8.83 5.12
N ILE A 46 -2.50 10.07 5.15
CA ILE A 46 -3.27 10.67 4.06
C ILE A 46 -2.44 10.66 2.77
N ILE A 47 -1.18 11.12 2.84
CA ILE A 47 -0.31 11.21 1.67
C ILE A 47 0.02 9.82 1.12
N THR A 48 0.24 8.83 1.97
CA THR A 48 0.52 7.45 1.53
C THR A 48 -0.74 6.67 1.12
N GLY A 49 -1.93 7.18 1.44
CA GLY A 49 -3.22 6.58 1.08
C GLY A 49 -3.80 7.07 -0.25
N PHE A 50 -3.16 8.02 -0.93
CA PHE A 50 -3.61 8.46 -2.25
C PHE A 50 -3.53 7.33 -3.28
N ASP A 51 -4.50 7.29 -4.17
CA ASP A 51 -4.50 6.35 -5.29
C ASP A 51 -3.26 6.60 -6.17
N GLN A 52 -2.37 5.61 -6.21
CA GLN A 52 -1.14 5.63 -7.00
C GLN A 52 -1.31 4.75 -8.26
N PRO A 53 -0.61 5.06 -9.36
CA PRO A 53 -0.55 4.17 -10.53
C PRO A 53 -0.15 2.76 -10.11
N GLN A 54 -0.98 1.80 -10.47
CA GLN A 54 -0.83 0.41 -10.04
C GLN A 54 0.16 -0.30 -10.96
N ILE A 55 1.01 -1.15 -10.38
CA ILE A 55 1.98 -1.96 -11.16
C ILE A 55 1.31 -2.93 -12.16
N THR A 56 0.00 -3.11 -12.04
CA THR A 56 -0.85 -3.88 -12.97
C THR A 56 -1.27 -3.10 -14.22
N GLU A 57 -1.01 -1.81 -14.29
CA GLU A 57 -1.24 -0.98 -15.48
C GLU A 57 -0.21 -1.27 -16.60
N ASP A 58 -0.47 -0.77 -17.81
CA ASP A 58 0.44 -0.96 -18.95
C ASP A 58 1.49 0.15 -19.03
N PHE A 59 2.71 -0.17 -18.58
CA PHE A 59 3.88 0.71 -18.68
C PHE A 59 4.76 0.45 -19.91
N SER A 60 4.30 -0.34 -20.89
CA SER A 60 5.12 -0.64 -22.07
C SER A 60 5.49 0.61 -22.89
N HIS A 61 4.72 1.69 -22.77
CA HIS A 61 4.97 2.97 -23.44
C HIS A 61 6.23 3.71 -22.96
N VAL A 62 6.77 3.40 -21.78
CA VAL A 62 8.03 3.99 -21.27
C VAL A 62 9.25 3.08 -21.46
N MET A 63 9.08 1.92 -22.09
CA MET A 63 10.18 0.97 -22.35
C MET A 63 10.95 1.34 -23.62
N LEU A 64 12.27 1.22 -23.57
CA LEU A 64 13.19 1.69 -24.62
C LEU A 64 13.10 0.91 -25.93
N ASP A 65 12.79 -0.39 -25.87
CA ASP A 65 12.74 -1.28 -27.03
C ASP A 65 11.69 -2.38 -26.87
N ASP A 66 11.48 -3.16 -27.93
CA ASP A 66 10.45 -4.21 -27.95
C ASP A 66 10.78 -5.41 -27.06
N ALA A 67 12.06 -5.68 -26.79
CA ALA A 67 12.45 -6.71 -25.84
C ALA A 67 12.05 -6.30 -24.42
N ALA A 68 12.32 -5.06 -24.03
CA ALA A 68 11.90 -4.48 -22.76
C ALA A 68 10.37 -4.42 -22.63
N LYS A 69 9.64 -4.07 -23.70
CA LYS A 69 8.16 -4.13 -23.72
C LYS A 69 7.65 -5.54 -23.50
N CYS A 70 8.28 -6.56 -24.11
CA CYS A 70 7.92 -7.95 -23.94
C CYS A 70 8.06 -8.38 -22.47
N VAL A 71 9.21 -8.06 -21.85
CA VAL A 71 9.45 -8.33 -20.43
C VAL A 71 8.43 -7.63 -19.53
N ALA A 72 8.17 -6.33 -19.76
CA ALA A 72 7.21 -5.57 -18.98
C ALA A 72 5.80 -6.17 -19.05
N ARG A 73 5.34 -6.58 -20.24
CA ARG A 73 4.04 -7.21 -20.43
C ARG A 73 3.94 -8.58 -19.76
N ALA A 74 4.99 -9.39 -19.86
CA ALA A 74 5.06 -10.69 -19.20
C ALA A 74 4.95 -10.52 -17.67
N PHE A 75 5.74 -9.60 -17.11
CA PHE A 75 5.68 -9.28 -15.70
C PHE A 75 4.29 -8.80 -15.25
N THR A 76 3.68 -7.86 -15.99
CA THR A 76 2.30 -7.40 -15.69
C THR A 76 1.29 -8.54 -15.74
N ALA A 77 1.43 -9.48 -16.67
CA ALA A 77 0.57 -10.66 -16.75
C ALA A 77 0.74 -11.57 -15.53
N ASP A 78 1.98 -11.84 -15.11
CA ASP A 78 2.27 -12.65 -13.92
C ASP A 78 1.71 -12.03 -12.63
N VAL A 79 1.84 -10.70 -12.47
CA VAL A 79 1.25 -9.98 -11.33
C VAL A 79 -0.27 -10.09 -11.33
N LYS A 80 -0.92 -9.92 -12.49
CA LYS A 80 -2.38 -10.09 -12.61
C LYS A 80 -2.83 -11.51 -12.29
N ALA A 81 -2.04 -12.52 -12.66
CA ALA A 81 -2.32 -13.92 -12.34
C ALA A 81 -2.31 -14.21 -10.83
N GLN A 82 -1.60 -13.42 -10.01
CA GLN A 82 -1.61 -13.55 -8.56
C GLN A 82 -2.88 -13.00 -7.89
N ILE A 83 -3.59 -12.06 -8.52
CA ILE A 83 -4.82 -11.46 -7.98
C ILE A 83 -5.87 -12.53 -7.62
N PRO A 84 -6.28 -13.44 -8.53
CA PRO A 84 -7.27 -14.46 -8.19
C PRO A 84 -6.79 -15.45 -7.11
N VAL A 85 -5.48 -15.70 -7.01
CA VAL A 85 -4.90 -16.55 -5.95
C VAL A 85 -5.11 -15.90 -4.57
N VAL A 86 -4.78 -14.61 -4.45
CA VAL A 86 -4.97 -13.84 -3.22
C VAL A 86 -6.45 -13.71 -2.86
N ASN A 87 -7.32 -13.43 -3.83
CA ASN A 87 -8.76 -13.32 -3.61
C ASN A 87 -9.35 -14.63 -3.10
N ARG A 88 -8.95 -15.77 -3.66
CA ARG A 88 -9.39 -17.09 -3.20
C ARG A 88 -8.98 -17.35 -1.75
N ARG A 89 -7.72 -17.06 -1.40
CA ARG A 89 -7.24 -17.16 -0.01
C ARG A 89 -8.03 -16.25 0.94
N ASN A 90 -8.35 -15.03 0.52
CA ASN A 90 -9.07 -14.08 1.36
C ASN A 90 -10.53 -14.48 1.57
N ALA A 91 -11.17 -15.11 0.58
CA ALA A 91 -12.56 -15.57 0.68
C ALA A 91 -12.78 -16.60 1.80
N THR A 92 -11.74 -17.32 2.22
CA THR A 92 -11.82 -18.34 3.28
C THR A 92 -11.35 -17.83 4.65
N ARG A 93 -11.12 -16.52 4.83
CA ARG A 93 -10.61 -15.97 6.10
C ARG A 93 -11.66 -15.78 7.19
N TYR A 94 -12.93 -15.76 6.82
CA TYR A 94 -14.06 -15.52 7.74
C TYR A 94 -15.05 -16.69 7.79
N THR A 95 -14.65 -17.84 7.23
CA THR A 95 -15.33 -19.14 7.32
C THR A 95 -14.47 -20.09 8.13
#